data_AF-A0A543N7B8-F1
#
_entry.id   AF-A0A543N7B8-F1
#
_cell.length_a   1.000
_cell.length_b   1.000
_cell.length_c   1.000
_cell.angle_alpha   90.00
_cell.angle_beta   90.00
_cell.angle_gamma   90.00
#
_symmetry.space_group_name_H-M   'P 1'
#
loop_
_entity.id
_entity.type
_entity.pdbx_description
1 polymer ?
#
loop_
_entity_poly.entity_id
_entity_poly.type
_entity_poly.pdbx_seq_one_letter_code
_entity_poly.pdbx_strand_id
1 'polypeptide(L)' 'MSEGTRPARGALDTPVLVAPQGLRDQLPDQLAVTTVTLAELSAGLHTTDDPVVRAQRQIRLQWVDEARARPLWLGRAQSR' A
#
# COMPACT_ATOMS: atom_id res chain seq x y z
N MET A 1 -24.64 -14.40 -8.59
CA MET A 1 -23.33 -13.98 -8.04
C MET A 1 -23.59 -12.70 -7.29
N SER A 2 -23.55 -12.69 -5.96
CA SER A 2 -23.84 -11.48 -5.19
C SER A 2 -22.71 -10.49 -5.46
N GLU A 3 -23.03 -9.44 -6.22
CA GLU A 3 -22.15 -8.31 -6.46
C GLU A 3 -22.03 -7.57 -5.13
N GLY A 4 -21.08 -8.02 -4.30
CA GLY A 4 -20.81 -7.43 -3.00
C GLY A 4 -20.41 -5.98 -3.20
N THR A 5 -21.11 -5.06 -2.54
CA THR A 5 -20.80 -3.64 -2.55
C THR A 5 -19.31 -3.43 -2.25
N ARG A 6 -18.61 -2.72 -3.15
CA ARG A 6 -17.19 -2.40 -2.95
C ARG A 6 -17.03 -1.70 -1.60
N PRO A 7 -16.12 -2.15 -0.72
CA PRO A 7 -15.92 -1.51 0.56
C PRO A 7 -15.39 -0.08 0.36
N ALA A 8 -15.88 0.87 1.16
CA ALA A 8 -15.48 2.28 1.07
C ALA A 8 -14.04 2.52 1.56
N ARG A 9 -13.48 1.62 2.37
CA ARG A 9 -12.13 1.68 2.96
C ARG A 9 -11.41 0.36 2.81
N GLY A 10 -10.09 0.39 2.61
CA GLY A 10 -9.23 -0.80 2.60
C GLY A 10 -7.82 -0.55 3.13
N ALA A 11 -7.24 -1.56 3.76
CA ALA A 11 -5.82 -1.58 4.09
C ALA A 11 -5.07 -2.35 3.00
N LEU A 12 -4.03 -1.73 2.44
CA LEU A 12 -3.19 -2.35 1.42
C LEU A 12 -2.00 -3.07 2.07
N ASP A 13 -1.69 -4.23 1.51
CA ASP A 13 -0.50 -5.02 1.84
C ASP A 13 0.54 -4.93 0.70
N THR A 14 1.78 -5.30 0.99
CA THR A 14 2.93 -5.22 0.07
C THR A 14 2.68 -5.92 -1.27
N PRO A 15 2.09 -7.14 -1.33
CA PRO A 15 1.78 -7.79 -2.60
C PRO A 15 0.83 -6.98 -3.50
N VAL A 16 -0.15 -6.29 -2.91
CA VAL A 16 -1.12 -5.45 -3.64
C VAL A 16 -0.44 -4.20 -4.20
N LEU A 17 0.51 -3.63 -3.45
CA LEU A 17 1.26 -2.44 -3.87
C LEU A 17 2.24 -2.73 -5.01
N VAL A 18 2.72 -3.96 -5.12
CA VAL A 18 3.59 -4.41 -6.23
C VAL A 18 2.82 -5.04 -7.40
N ALA A 19 1.49 -5.15 -7.29
CA ALA A 19 0.65 -5.77 -8.31
C ALA A 19 0.61 -4.96 -9.63
N PRO A 20 0.23 -5.62 -10.76
CA PRO A 20 0.00 -4.95 -12.03
C PRO A 20 -1.10 -3.87 -11.95
N GLN A 21 -1.00 -2.85 -12.81
CA GLN A 21 -1.87 -1.66 -12.81
C GLN A 21 -3.39 -1.95 -12.80
N GLY A 22 -3.83 -3.05 -13.41
CA GLY A 22 -5.26 -3.40 -13.52
C GLY A 22 -5.97 -3.73 -12.20
N LEU A 23 -5.22 -3.94 -11.10
CA LEU A 23 -5.82 -4.13 -9.78
C LEU A 23 -6.34 -2.82 -9.17
N ARG A 24 -5.82 -1.67 -9.62
CA ARG A 24 -6.15 -0.34 -9.05
C ARG A 24 -7.62 0.01 -9.20
N ASP A 25 -8.22 -0.39 -10.32
CA ASP A 25 -9.63 -0.13 -10.62
C ASP A 25 -10.57 -0.88 -9.67
N GLN A 26 -10.07 -1.86 -8.90
CA GLN A 26 -10.83 -2.67 -7.95
C GLN A 26 -10.64 -2.20 -6.50
N LEU A 27 -9.76 -1.22 -6.25
CA LEU A 27 -9.44 -0.77 -4.91
C LEU A 27 -10.54 0.14 -4.33
N PRO A 28 -10.68 0.18 -2.99
CA PRO A 28 -11.50 1.17 -2.29
C PRO A 28 -11.05 2.61 -2.53
N ASP A 29 -11.97 3.56 -2.43
CA ASP A 29 -11.66 5.00 -2.56
C ASP A 29 -10.78 5.53 -1.41
N GLN A 30 -10.90 4.93 -0.22
CA GLN A 30 -10.07 5.27 0.93
C GLN A 30 -9.09 4.14 1.25
N LEU A 31 -7.81 4.46 1.20
CA LEU A 31 -6.73 3.50 1.37
C LEU A 31 -5.92 3.82 2.63
N ALA A 32 -5.45 2.77 3.29
CA ALA A 32 -4.49 2.85 4.38
C ALA A 32 -3.39 1.80 4.18
N VAL A 33 -2.23 2.00 4.81
CA VAL A 33 -1.17 1.00 4.89
C VAL A 33 -0.80 0.77 6.35
N THR A 34 -0.28 -0.40 6.65
CA THR A 34 0.27 -0.65 8.00
C THR A 34 1.69 -0.09 8.10
N THR A 35 2.16 0.14 9.33
CA THR A 35 3.57 0.48 9.57
C THR A 35 4.53 -0.62 9.12
N VAL A 36 4.10 -1.89 9.18
CA VAL A 36 4.87 -3.05 8.71
C VAL A 36 5.04 -2.98 7.19
N THR A 37 3.96 -2.75 6.45
CA THR A 37 3.97 -2.57 4.98
C THR A 37 4.89 -1.43 4.56
N LEU A 38 4.90 -0.30 5.29
CA LEU A 38 5.80 0.82 5.01
C LEU A 38 7.28 0.44 5.25
N ALA A 39 7.55 -0.31 6.32
CA ALA A 39 8.90 -0.80 6.63
C ALA A 39 9.41 -1.78 5.56
N GLU A 40 8.55 -2.70 5.10
CA GLU A 40 8.87 -3.65 4.02
C GLU A 40 9.21 -2.95 2.70
N LEU A 41 8.42 -1.95 2.30
CA LEU A 41 8.68 -1.17 1.09
C LEU A 41 10.01 -0.40 1.17
N SER A 42 10.29 0.18 2.34
CA SER A 42 11.54 0.90 2.60
C SER A 42 12.74 -0.03 2.56
N ALA A 43 12.65 -1.19 3.21
CA ALA A 43 13.69 -2.23 3.16
C ALA A 43 13.92 -2.73 1.73
N GLY A 44 12.86 -2.83 0.93
CA GLY A 44 12.91 -3.24 -0.48
C GLY A 44 13.81 -2.37 -1.37
N LEU A 45 14.09 -1.11 -1.01
CA LEU A 45 15.03 -0.26 -1.77
C LEU A 45 16.47 -0.80 -1.75
N HIS A 46 16.82 -1.54 -0.70
CA HIS A 46 18.18 -2.05 -0.47
C HIS A 46 18.40 -3.48 -0.99
N THR A 47 17.38 -4.13 -1.55
CA THR A 47 17.45 -5.54 -1.98
C THR A 47 17.73 -5.71 -3.48
N THR A 48 18.21 -4.67 -4.16
CA THR A 48 18.56 -4.73 -5.59
C THR A 48 19.70 -3.79 -5.90
N ASP A 49 20.66 -4.24 -6.71
CA ASP A 49 21.75 -3.41 -7.23
C ASP A 49 21.39 -2.73 -8.56
N ASP A 50 20.26 -3.10 -9.16
CA ASP A 50 19.78 -2.46 -10.39
C ASP A 50 19.19 -1.07 -10.07
N PRO A 51 19.77 0.02 -10.60
CA PRO A 51 19.31 1.37 -10.32
C PRO A 51 17.90 1.65 -10.86
N VAL A 52 17.48 0.98 -11.94
CA VAL A 52 16.14 1.13 -12.52
C VAL A 52 15.10 0.48 -11.61
N VAL A 53 15.37 -0.74 -11.14
CA VAL A 53 14.48 -1.43 -10.20
C VAL A 53 14.39 -0.65 -8.89
N ARG A 54 15.51 -0.09 -8.41
CA ARG A 54 15.53 0.76 -7.22
C ARG A 54 14.69 2.02 -7.40
N ALA A 55 14.81 2.72 -8.53
CA ALA A 55 14.01 3.91 -8.82
C ALA A 55 12.50 3.60 -8.89
N GLN A 56 12.11 2.47 -9.48
CA GLN A 56 10.70 2.02 -9.49
C GLN A 56 10.16 1.76 -8.08
N ARG A 57 10.97 1.13 -7.22
CA ARG A 57 10.61 0.89 -5.82
C ARG A 57 10.53 2.22 -5.03
N GLN A 58 11.40 3.18 -5.32
CA GLN A 58 11.38 4.53 -4.73
C GLN A 58 10.09 5.28 -5.10
N ILE A 59 9.71 5.27 -6.38
CA ILE A 59 8.46 5.88 -6.87
C ILE A 59 7.25 5.24 -6.18
N ARG A 60 7.25 3.92 -6.00
CA ARG A 60 6.18 3.22 -5.27
C ARG A 60 6.10 3.67 -3.81
N LEU A 61 7.24 3.80 -3.13
CA LEU A 61 7.28 4.28 -1.75
C LEU A 61 6.76 5.73 -1.63
N GLN A 62 7.18 6.61 -2.55
CA GLN A 62 6.69 7.99 -2.62
C GLN A 62 5.19 8.06 -2.85
N TRP A 63 4.65 7.24 -3.77
CA TRP A 63 3.21 7.19 -4.01
C TRP A 63 2.42 6.77 -2.76
N VAL A 64 2.93 5.82 -1.97
CA VAL A 64 2.27 5.41 -0.71
C VAL A 64 2.25 6.54 0.32
N ASP A 65 3.34 7.31 0.41
CA ASP A 65 3.45 8.47 1.31
C ASP A 65 2.50 9.62 0.87
N GLU A 66 2.46 9.91 -0.44
CA GLU A 66 1.62 10.96 -1.03
C GLU A 66 0.13 10.62 -1.06
N ALA A 67 -0.23 9.33 -1.25
CA ALA A 67 -1.61 8.85 -1.24
C ALA A 67 -2.32 9.08 0.11
N ARG A 68 -1.61 9.65 1.11
CA ARG A 68 -2.09 9.89 2.48
C ARG A 68 -2.65 8.62 3.10
N ALA A 69 -2.11 7.46 2.71
CA ALA A 69 -2.44 6.19 3.32
C ALA A 69 -2.06 6.30 4.80
N ARG A 70 -3.05 6.61 5.64
CA ARG A 70 -2.78 6.89 7.04
C ARG A 70 -2.23 5.61 7.66
N PRO A 71 -1.06 5.65 8.32
CA PRO A 71 -0.56 4.47 8.98
C PRO A 71 -1.61 4.01 10.00
N LEU A 72 -2.13 2.81 9.78
CA LEU A 72 -2.94 2.14 10.78
C LEU A 72 -1.96 1.72 11.88
N TRP A 73 -2.01 2.44 13.00
CA TRP A 73 -1.29 2.02 14.19
C TRP A 73 -1.79 0.65 14.62
N LEU A 74 -0.87 -0.32 14.74
CA LEU A 74 -1.10 -1.62 15.38
C LEU A 74 -1.18 -1.42 16.91
N GLY A 75 -2.18 -0.67 17.35
CA GLY A 75 -2.45 -0.37 18.75
C GLY A 75 -3.95 -0.17 18.90
N ARG A 76 -4.53 -0.91 19.85
CA ARG A 76 -5.98 -1.08 20.13
C ARG A 76 -6.87 -0.04 19.47
N ALA A 77 -7.87 -0.54 18.71
CA ALA A 77 -8.97 0.21 18.12
C ALA A 77 -9.22 1.52 18.89
N GLN A 78 -8.97 2.66 18.22
CA GLN A 78 -9.39 3.95 18.75
C GLN A 78 -10.91 3.91 18.82
N SER A 79 -11.40 3.55 20.01
CA SER A 79 -12.79 3.66 20.40
C SER A 79 -13.17 5.14 20.35
N ARG A 80 -13.91 5.53 19.32
CA ARG A 80 -14.79 6.69 19.32
C ARG A 80 -16.01 6.39 18.47
#